data_AF-G2FDH7-F1
#
_entry.id   AF-G2FDH7-F1
#
_cell.length_a   1.000
_cell.length_b   1.000
_cell.length_c   1.000
_cell.angle_alpha   90.00
_cell.angle_beta   90.00
_cell.angle_gamma   90.00
#
_symmetry.space_group_name_H-M   'P 1'
#
loop_
_entity.id
_entity.type
_entity.pdbx_description
1 polymer ?
#
loop_
_entity_poly.entity_id
_entity_poly.type
_entity_poly.pdbx_seq_one_letter_code
_entity_poly.pdbx_strand_id
1 'polypeptide(L)'
;MAGVAEGVMFRLFNGMDGILEQWIESRGGRLLTLISGAPANRAGFLRMLRSLLEVPELLGLLFDELKGSPAILARLDALRLRVEEQLSRQLQCLTAPGGGGSLLFADHLWVSLRRSWDPRMPDREERRERLLNFLPGEMNGVKPSEILPNPALLQRLAINKSGFVFDPVSGRSFTVNESGHALLHLMMREMSVSEIIEQLAEKWDVEPRQAERDLLEFAAELRKAFHG
;
A
#
# COMPACT_ATOMS: atom_id res chain seq x y z
N MET A 1 8.98 -30.25 -1.38
CA MET A 1 10.20 -30.83 -1.99
C MET A 1 9.78 -32.00 -2.85
N ALA A 2 9.74 -31.84 -4.17
CA ALA A 2 9.40 -32.93 -5.09
C ALA A 2 10.66 -33.80 -5.28
N GLY A 3 10.57 -35.10 -4.97
CA GLY A 3 11.68 -36.06 -5.05
C GLY A 3 12.07 -36.44 -6.47
N VAL A 4 12.42 -35.47 -7.31
CA VAL A 4 12.86 -35.66 -8.69
C VAL A 4 14.37 -35.48 -8.78
N ALA A 5 15.06 -36.46 -9.37
CA ALA A 5 16.50 -36.41 -9.59
C ALA A 5 16.89 -35.19 -10.45
N GLU A 6 17.95 -34.49 -10.06
CA GLU A 6 18.41 -33.23 -10.66
C GLU A 6 18.63 -33.33 -12.18
N GLY A 7 19.15 -34.47 -12.67
CA GLY A 7 19.34 -34.75 -14.10
C GLY A 7 18.04 -35.02 -14.90
N VAL A 8 16.89 -35.17 -14.24
CA VAL A 8 15.56 -35.18 -14.89
C VAL A 8 15.02 -33.75 -14.98
N MET A 9 15.29 -32.91 -13.98
CA MET A 9 14.92 -31.49 -14.03
C MET A 9 15.62 -30.77 -15.20
N PHE A 10 16.92 -30.98 -15.40
CA PHE A 10 17.65 -30.37 -16.53
C PHE A 10 17.27 -30.88 -17.92
N ARG A 11 16.55 -32.01 -18.03
CA ARG A 11 16.02 -32.52 -19.32
C ARG A 11 14.65 -31.91 -19.67
N LEU A 12 13.88 -31.54 -18.66
CA LEU A 12 12.56 -30.91 -18.82
C LEU A 12 12.66 -29.39 -18.92
N PHE A 13 13.74 -28.80 -18.39
CA PHE A 13 13.97 -27.36 -18.32
C PHE A 13 15.37 -27.02 -18.84
N ASN A 14 15.48 -25.98 -19.67
CA ASN A 14 16.76 -25.44 -20.16
C ASN A 14 17.51 -24.65 -19.04
N GLY A 15 17.72 -25.28 -17.89
CA GLY A 15 18.38 -24.68 -16.72
C GLY A 15 17.44 -24.05 -15.70
N MET A 16 18.03 -23.38 -14.70
CA MET A 16 17.31 -22.74 -13.59
C MET A 16 16.29 -21.69 -14.05
N ASP A 17 16.61 -20.93 -15.10
CA ASP A 17 15.68 -19.96 -15.67
C ASP A 17 14.42 -20.63 -16.21
N GLY A 18 14.52 -21.78 -16.88
CA GLY A 18 13.34 -22.52 -17.35
C GLY A 18 12.45 -23.00 -16.20
N ILE A 19 13.05 -23.39 -15.07
CA ILE A 19 12.31 -23.78 -13.86
C ILE A 19 11.58 -22.56 -13.26
N LEU A 20 12.28 -21.44 -13.10
CA LEU A 20 11.70 -20.19 -12.60
C LEU A 20 10.60 -19.68 -13.52
N GLU A 21 10.81 -19.79 -14.83
CA GLU A 21 9.86 -19.40 -15.85
C GLU A 21 8.53 -20.15 -15.71
N GLN A 22 8.58 -21.48 -15.63
CA GLN A 22 7.37 -22.30 -15.45
C GLN A 22 6.75 -22.12 -14.05
N TRP A 23 7.58 -21.87 -13.03
CA TRP A 23 7.12 -21.58 -11.67
C TRP A 23 6.31 -20.28 -11.60
N ILE A 24 6.79 -19.21 -12.26
CA ILE A 24 6.11 -17.92 -12.40
C ILE A 24 4.80 -18.09 -13.18
N GLU A 25 4.81 -18.79 -14.32
CA GLU A 25 3.60 -18.98 -15.13
C GLU A 25 2.51 -19.75 -14.38
N SER A 26 2.87 -20.88 -13.79
CA SER A 26 1.90 -21.75 -13.12
C SER A 26 1.24 -21.03 -11.93
N ARG A 27 2.02 -20.31 -11.11
CA ARG A 27 1.48 -19.58 -9.95
C ARG A 27 0.84 -18.26 -10.33
N GLY A 28 1.40 -17.56 -11.32
CA GLY A 28 0.84 -16.33 -11.87
C GLY A 28 -0.54 -16.57 -12.49
N GLY A 29 -0.71 -17.65 -13.24
CA GLY A 29 -2.02 -18.06 -13.77
C GLY A 29 -3.05 -18.34 -12.67
N ARG A 30 -2.66 -19.07 -11.62
CA ARG A 30 -3.51 -19.33 -10.44
C ARG A 30 -3.89 -18.03 -9.73
N LEU A 31 -2.93 -17.12 -9.53
CA LEU A 31 -3.13 -15.85 -8.85
C LEU A 31 -4.10 -14.95 -9.63
N LEU A 32 -3.89 -14.80 -10.94
CA LEU A 32 -4.76 -14.00 -11.79
C LEU A 32 -6.17 -14.60 -11.89
N THR A 33 -6.29 -15.93 -11.91
CA THR A 33 -7.59 -16.62 -11.87
C THR A 33 -8.32 -16.36 -10.56
N LEU A 34 -7.62 -16.41 -9.43
CA LEU A 34 -8.19 -16.11 -8.11
C LEU A 34 -8.75 -14.69 -8.07
N ILE A 35 -7.98 -13.71 -8.54
CA ILE A 35 -8.37 -12.29 -8.50
C ILE A 35 -9.51 -12.00 -9.48
N SER A 36 -9.42 -12.50 -10.70
CA SER A 36 -10.40 -12.23 -11.75
C SER A 36 -11.71 -12.98 -11.54
N GLY A 37 -11.68 -14.13 -10.86
CA GLY A 37 -12.86 -14.93 -10.54
C GLY A 37 -13.65 -14.43 -9.33
N ALA A 38 -13.15 -13.42 -8.61
CA ALA A 38 -13.85 -12.84 -7.47
C ALA A 38 -15.13 -12.11 -7.94
N PRO A 39 -16.28 -12.35 -7.30
CA PRO A 39 -17.47 -11.54 -7.56
C PRO A 39 -17.18 -10.07 -7.31
N ALA A 40 -17.63 -9.20 -8.22
CA ALA A 40 -17.45 -7.75 -8.18
C ALA A 40 -18.34 -7.07 -7.11
N ASN A 41 -18.21 -7.53 -5.87
CA ASN A 41 -18.87 -6.99 -4.69
C ASN A 41 -17.97 -7.22 -3.46
N ARG A 42 -18.23 -6.45 -2.38
CA ARG A 42 -17.38 -6.45 -1.19
C ARG A 42 -17.17 -7.84 -0.61
N ALA A 43 -18.23 -8.64 -0.52
CA ALA A 43 -18.16 -9.98 0.05
C ALA A 43 -17.31 -10.93 -0.82
N GLY A 44 -17.42 -10.83 -2.15
CA GLY A 44 -16.59 -11.57 -3.10
C GLY A 44 -15.12 -11.20 -2.98
N PHE A 45 -14.85 -9.89 -2.93
CA PHE A 45 -13.50 -9.36 -2.79
C PHE A 45 -12.83 -9.79 -1.47
N LEU A 46 -13.53 -9.69 -0.33
CA LEU A 46 -13.00 -10.13 0.95
C LEU A 46 -12.72 -11.64 1.01
N ARG A 47 -13.58 -12.46 0.37
CA ARG A 47 -13.31 -13.90 0.24
C ARG A 47 -12.07 -14.18 -0.60
N MET A 48 -11.88 -13.43 -1.69
CA MET A 48 -10.68 -13.52 -2.51
C MET A 48 -9.44 -13.12 -1.71
N LEU A 49 -9.47 -12.00 -0.98
CA LEU A 49 -8.35 -11.58 -0.14
C LEU A 49 -8.00 -12.61 0.93
N ARG A 50 -9.01 -13.14 1.62
CA ARG A 50 -8.80 -14.22 2.60
C ARG A 50 -8.12 -15.42 1.93
N SER A 51 -8.62 -15.86 0.78
CA SER A 51 -8.05 -17.00 0.04
C SER A 51 -6.61 -16.73 -0.39
N LEU A 52 -6.29 -15.50 -0.80
CA LEU A 52 -4.92 -15.10 -1.14
C LEU A 52 -4.00 -15.16 0.08
N LEU A 53 -4.48 -14.69 1.24
CA LEU A 53 -3.72 -14.67 2.49
C LEU A 53 -3.48 -16.07 3.08
N GLU A 54 -4.30 -17.08 2.73
CA GLU A 54 -4.09 -18.47 3.12
C GLU A 54 -3.07 -19.22 2.23
N VAL A 55 -2.56 -18.62 1.15
CA VAL A 55 -1.66 -19.30 0.19
C VAL A 55 -0.30 -18.59 0.13
N PRO A 56 0.64 -18.97 1.01
CA PRO A 56 1.97 -18.35 1.13
C PRO A 56 2.73 -18.26 -0.20
N GLU A 57 2.63 -19.28 -1.06
CA GLU A 57 3.40 -19.33 -2.30
C GLU A 57 2.95 -18.28 -3.33
N LEU A 58 1.70 -17.82 -3.25
CA LEU A 58 1.19 -16.74 -4.11
C LEU A 58 1.62 -15.38 -3.58
N LEU A 59 1.66 -15.19 -2.27
CA LEU A 59 2.18 -13.96 -1.65
C LEU A 59 3.69 -13.82 -1.85
N GLY A 60 4.45 -14.92 -1.72
CA GLY A 60 5.88 -14.91 -2.00
C GLY A 60 6.19 -14.53 -3.45
N LEU A 61 5.37 -14.98 -4.41
CA LEU A 61 5.47 -14.54 -5.81
C LEU A 61 5.32 -13.01 -5.95
N LEU A 62 4.46 -12.39 -5.14
CA LEU A 62 4.21 -10.95 -5.18
C LEU A 62 5.27 -10.12 -4.46
N PHE A 63 5.77 -10.59 -3.33
CA PHE A 63 6.51 -9.74 -2.40
C PHE A 63 7.93 -10.19 -2.11
N ASP A 64 8.28 -11.46 -2.35
CA ASP A 64 9.63 -11.94 -2.08
C ASP A 64 10.61 -11.49 -3.17
N GLU A 65 11.87 -11.35 -2.77
CA GLU A 65 12.96 -11.08 -3.70
C GLU A 65 13.35 -12.37 -4.43
N LEU A 66 13.19 -12.39 -5.75
CA LEU A 66 13.62 -13.50 -6.59
C LEU A 66 14.98 -13.17 -7.21
N LYS A 67 15.90 -14.15 -7.22
CA LYS A 67 17.15 -14.07 -7.98
C LYS A 67 16.97 -14.85 -9.27
N GLY A 68 17.32 -14.24 -10.40
CA GLY A 68 17.22 -14.85 -11.73
C GLY A 68 17.88 -13.97 -12.79
N SER A 69 17.87 -14.40 -14.04
CA SER A 69 18.33 -13.56 -15.14
C SER A 69 17.43 -12.32 -15.33
N PRO A 70 17.92 -11.27 -16.02
CA PRO A 70 17.10 -10.09 -16.32
C PRO A 70 15.76 -10.41 -17.00
N ALA A 71 15.71 -11.47 -17.82
CA ALA A 71 14.47 -11.92 -18.46
C ALA A 71 13.44 -12.46 -17.46
N ILE A 72 13.89 -13.25 -16.47
CA ILE A 72 13.03 -13.77 -15.40
C ILE A 72 12.52 -12.64 -14.50
N LEU A 73 13.39 -11.70 -14.14
CA LEU A 73 13.01 -10.54 -13.32
C LEU A 73 11.97 -9.67 -14.05
N ALA A 74 12.21 -9.33 -15.32
CA ALA A 74 11.26 -8.56 -16.13
C ALA A 74 9.88 -9.25 -16.24
N ARG A 75 9.88 -10.58 -16.30
CA ARG A 75 8.65 -11.37 -16.36
C ARG A 75 7.90 -11.42 -15.03
N LEU A 76 8.62 -11.50 -13.92
CA LEU A 76 8.05 -11.38 -12.59
C LEU A 76 7.44 -9.99 -12.37
N ASP A 77 8.14 -8.93 -12.78
CA ASP A 77 7.65 -7.55 -12.68
C ASP A 77 6.40 -7.33 -13.54
N ALA A 78 6.40 -7.86 -14.77
CA ALA A 78 5.21 -7.82 -15.63
C ALA A 78 4.01 -8.56 -15.01
N LEU A 79 4.23 -9.68 -14.32
CA LEU A 79 3.18 -10.38 -13.59
C LEU A 79 2.65 -9.52 -12.43
N ARG A 80 3.54 -8.94 -11.61
CA ARG A 80 3.16 -8.09 -10.46
C ARG A 80 2.34 -6.89 -10.90
N LEU A 81 2.78 -6.21 -11.95
CA LEU A 81 2.04 -5.09 -12.56
C LEU A 81 0.63 -5.51 -13.00
N ARG A 82 0.50 -6.66 -13.67
CA ARG A 82 -0.81 -7.19 -14.08
C ARG A 82 -1.71 -7.50 -12.88
N VAL A 83 -1.16 -8.05 -11.81
CA VAL A 83 -1.91 -8.35 -10.58
C VAL A 83 -2.41 -7.05 -9.94
N GLU A 84 -1.54 -6.05 -9.82
CA GLU A 84 -1.87 -4.73 -9.30
C GLU A 84 -2.98 -4.05 -10.12
N GLU A 85 -2.90 -4.12 -11.45
CA GLU A 85 -3.96 -3.63 -12.34
C GLU A 85 -5.29 -4.38 -12.13
N GLN A 86 -5.27 -5.71 -11.97
CA GLN A 86 -6.49 -6.49 -11.74
C GLN A 86 -7.11 -6.20 -10.38
N LEU A 87 -6.30 -6.07 -9.33
CA LEU A 87 -6.78 -5.66 -8.01
C LEU A 87 -7.41 -4.27 -8.09
N SER A 88 -6.75 -3.32 -8.76
CA SER A 88 -7.28 -1.97 -8.98
C SER A 88 -8.65 -1.99 -9.67
N ARG A 89 -8.82 -2.81 -10.71
CA ARG A 89 -10.11 -2.97 -11.41
C ARG A 89 -11.19 -3.57 -10.51
N GLN A 90 -10.86 -4.58 -9.72
CA GLN A 90 -11.79 -5.17 -8.76
C GLN A 90 -12.26 -4.12 -7.74
N LEU A 91 -11.32 -3.33 -7.22
CA LEU A 91 -11.61 -2.25 -6.28
C LEU A 91 -12.49 -1.15 -6.89
N GLN A 92 -12.24 -0.76 -8.15
CA GLN A 92 -13.10 0.17 -8.88
C GLN A 92 -14.56 -0.30 -8.93
N CYS A 93 -14.80 -1.61 -9.10
CA CYS A 93 -16.15 -2.16 -9.10
C CYS A 93 -16.82 -2.13 -7.70
N LEU A 94 -16.03 -2.06 -6.63
CA LEU A 94 -16.56 -1.93 -5.26
C LEU A 94 -16.99 -0.50 -4.94
N THR A 95 -16.34 0.49 -5.55
CA THR A 95 -16.64 1.91 -5.37
C THR A 95 -17.74 2.34 -6.36
N ALA A 96 -18.82 2.96 -5.86
CA ALA A 96 -19.94 3.41 -6.71
C ALA A 96 -19.47 4.34 -7.85
N PRO A 97 -20.20 4.42 -9.00
CA PRO A 97 -19.89 5.37 -10.05
C PRO A 97 -20.07 6.79 -9.50
N GLY A 98 -18.96 7.47 -9.20
CA GLY A 98 -18.96 8.80 -8.58
C GLY A 98 -18.20 8.90 -7.24
N GLY A 99 -17.79 7.78 -6.63
CA GLY A 99 -16.89 7.78 -5.48
C GLY A 99 -15.43 7.79 -5.95
N GLY A 100 -14.71 8.90 -5.77
CA GLY A 100 -13.35 9.15 -6.27
C GLY A 100 -12.21 8.26 -5.72
N GLY A 101 -12.49 7.05 -5.24
CA GLY A 101 -11.54 6.16 -4.55
C GLY A 101 -11.01 5.02 -5.42
N SER A 102 -10.36 5.30 -6.55
CA SER A 102 -9.91 4.22 -7.45
C SER A 102 -8.40 3.92 -7.44
N LEU A 103 -7.51 4.92 -7.40
CA LEU A 103 -6.08 4.67 -7.58
C LEU A 103 -5.38 4.40 -6.25
N LEU A 104 -5.75 5.16 -5.21
CA LEU A 104 -5.14 4.99 -3.90
C LEU A 104 -5.52 3.72 -3.19
N PHE A 105 -6.75 3.29 -3.43
CA PHE A 105 -7.25 2.13 -2.75
C PHE A 105 -6.44 0.88 -3.15
N ALA A 106 -5.98 0.83 -4.39
CA ALA A 106 -5.10 -0.22 -4.88
C ALA A 106 -3.68 -0.12 -4.30
N ASP A 107 -3.09 1.07 -4.32
CA ASP A 107 -1.75 1.31 -3.75
C ASP A 107 -1.73 0.96 -2.25
N HIS A 108 -2.75 1.40 -1.50
CA HIS A 108 -2.88 1.09 -0.07
C HIS A 108 -3.12 -0.40 0.18
N LEU A 109 -3.96 -1.06 -0.63
CA LEU A 109 -4.18 -2.49 -0.53
C LEU A 109 -2.88 -3.28 -0.76
N TRP A 110 -2.08 -2.89 -1.76
CA TRP A 110 -0.82 -3.55 -2.07
C TRP A 110 0.16 -3.49 -0.91
N VAL A 111 0.28 -2.31 -0.28
CA VAL A 111 1.12 -2.12 0.92
C VAL A 111 0.59 -2.93 2.11
N SER A 112 -0.73 -2.93 2.35
CA SER A 112 -1.34 -3.72 3.43
C SER A 112 -1.12 -5.22 3.23
N LEU A 113 -1.28 -5.72 2.00
CA LEU A 113 -1.00 -7.11 1.65
C LEU A 113 0.46 -7.47 1.91
N ARG A 114 1.40 -6.64 1.45
CA ARG A 114 2.84 -6.83 1.69
C ARG A 114 3.17 -6.94 3.18
N ARG A 115 2.60 -6.07 4.01
CA ARG A 115 2.85 -6.03 5.46
C ARG A 115 2.20 -7.18 6.22
N SER A 116 1.04 -7.65 5.76
CA SER A 116 0.40 -8.84 6.29
C SER A 116 1.17 -10.12 5.94
N TRP A 117 1.97 -10.09 4.87
CA TRP A 117 2.83 -11.19 4.44
C TRP A 117 4.21 -11.18 5.10
N ASP A 118 4.84 -10.01 5.26
CA ASP A 118 6.26 -9.91 5.63
C ASP A 118 6.57 -10.67 6.94
N PRO A 119 7.37 -11.76 6.87
CA PRO A 119 7.65 -12.58 8.03
C PRO A 119 8.46 -11.87 9.11
N ARG A 120 9.09 -10.73 8.78
CA ARG A 120 9.90 -9.91 9.69
C ARG A 120 9.05 -8.99 10.57
N MET A 121 7.76 -8.82 10.26
CA MET A 121 6.85 -7.97 11.03
C MET A 121 6.26 -8.76 12.20
N PRO A 122 6.49 -8.35 13.47
CA PRO A 122 6.03 -9.10 14.65
C PRO A 122 4.50 -9.12 14.81
N ASP A 123 3.84 -8.11 14.27
CA ASP A 123 2.40 -7.84 14.33
C ASP A 123 1.69 -8.12 13.00
N ARG A 124 2.30 -8.93 12.12
CA ARG A 124 1.73 -9.29 10.82
C ARG A 124 0.34 -9.93 10.90
N GLU A 125 0.08 -10.73 11.93
CA GLU A 125 -1.20 -11.43 12.09
C GLU A 125 -2.32 -10.45 12.50
N GLU A 126 -2.01 -9.51 13.41
CA GLU A 126 -2.93 -8.43 13.76
C GLU A 126 -3.27 -7.56 12.55
N ARG A 127 -2.25 -7.23 11.73
CA ARG A 127 -2.46 -6.49 10.47
C ARG A 127 -3.29 -7.27 9.46
N ARG A 128 -3.10 -8.58 9.37
CA ARG A 128 -3.89 -9.47 8.51
C ARG A 128 -5.36 -9.46 8.95
N GLU A 129 -5.62 -9.59 10.25
CA GLU A 129 -6.97 -9.50 10.80
C GLU A 129 -7.59 -8.12 10.53
N ARG A 130 -6.83 -7.04 10.74
CA ARG A 130 -7.27 -5.67 10.47
C ARG A 130 -7.67 -5.47 9.01
N LEU A 131 -6.86 -5.94 8.06
CA LEU A 131 -7.14 -5.88 6.62
C LEU A 131 -8.42 -6.63 6.23
N LEU A 132 -8.70 -7.77 6.89
CA LEU A 132 -9.89 -8.57 6.63
C LEU A 132 -11.17 -7.96 7.24
N ASN A 133 -11.03 -7.15 8.29
CA ASN A 133 -12.13 -6.47 8.96
C ASN A 133 -12.45 -5.10 8.34
N PHE A 134 -11.42 -4.35 7.95
CA PHE A 134 -11.51 -2.99 7.41
C PHE A 134 -10.65 -2.85 6.15
N LEU A 135 -11.28 -2.56 5.01
CA LEU A 135 -10.54 -2.32 3.77
C LEU A 135 -9.97 -0.88 3.75
N PRO A 136 -8.73 -0.65 3.26
CA PRO A 136 -8.05 0.65 3.31
C PRO A 136 -8.79 1.87 2.73
N GLY A 137 -9.81 1.68 1.89
CA GLY A 137 -10.59 2.73 1.20
C GLY A 137 -12.07 2.80 1.60
N GLU A 138 -12.46 2.08 2.65
CA GLU A 138 -13.73 2.37 3.37
C GLU A 138 -13.62 3.64 4.25
N MET A 139 -12.44 4.27 4.22
CA MET A 139 -12.10 5.56 4.79
C MET A 139 -12.10 6.59 3.64
N ASN A 140 -12.70 7.77 3.87
CA ASN A 140 -13.39 8.54 2.84
C ASN A 140 -12.47 9.18 1.77
N GLY A 141 -12.65 8.80 0.50
CA GLY A 141 -12.86 9.72 -0.63
C GLY A 141 -11.89 10.88 -0.95
N VAL A 142 -10.58 10.82 -0.68
CA VAL A 142 -9.64 11.90 -1.11
C VAL A 142 -8.33 11.33 -1.68
N LYS A 143 -7.78 11.92 -2.75
CA LYS A 143 -6.47 11.55 -3.34
C LYS A 143 -5.31 11.99 -2.41
N PRO A 144 -4.15 11.32 -2.26
CA PRO A 144 -3.10 11.64 -1.29
C PRO A 144 -2.34 12.89 -1.72
N SER A 145 -2.25 13.11 -3.04
CA SER A 145 -1.78 14.34 -3.66
C SER A 145 -2.74 15.52 -3.47
N GLU A 146 -4.00 15.26 -3.09
CA GLU A 146 -4.98 16.27 -2.67
C GLU A 146 -5.16 16.32 -1.13
N ILE A 147 -4.71 15.28 -0.40
CA ILE A 147 -4.72 15.20 1.08
C ILE A 147 -3.51 15.94 1.64
N LEU A 148 -2.30 15.62 1.19
CA LEU A 148 -1.08 16.24 1.70
C LEU A 148 -0.73 17.52 0.92
N PRO A 149 -0.13 18.53 1.59
CA PRO A 149 0.45 19.69 0.94
C PRO A 149 1.56 19.28 -0.03
N ASN A 150 1.88 20.15 -1.00
CA ASN A 150 2.93 19.90 -1.99
C ASN A 150 4.25 19.44 -1.29
N PRO A 151 4.84 18.29 -1.66
CA PRO A 151 6.08 17.81 -1.05
C PRO A 151 7.22 18.83 -1.07
N ALA A 152 7.34 19.63 -2.14
CA ALA A 152 8.35 20.69 -2.23
C ALA A 152 8.10 21.85 -1.24
N LEU A 153 6.83 22.09 -0.87
CA LEU A 153 6.49 23.01 0.21
C LEU A 153 6.88 22.39 1.55
N LEU A 154 6.47 21.15 1.84
CA LEU A 154 6.76 20.49 3.11
C LEU A 154 8.26 20.43 3.42
N GLN A 155 9.09 20.09 2.42
CA GLN A 155 10.54 19.97 2.60
C GLN A 155 11.26 21.30 2.85
N ARG A 156 10.67 22.43 2.46
CA ARG A 156 11.29 23.76 2.63
C ARG A 156 10.81 24.51 3.87
N LEU A 157 9.77 24.03 4.55
CA LEU A 157 9.26 24.65 5.76
C LEU A 157 10.33 24.61 6.87
N ALA A 158 10.65 25.77 7.42
CA ALA A 158 11.48 25.88 8.61
C ALA A 158 10.58 25.75 9.85
N ILE A 159 10.88 24.75 10.70
CA ILE A 159 10.09 24.45 11.91
C ILE A 159 10.98 24.59 13.13
N ASN A 160 10.53 25.31 14.15
CA ASN A 160 11.21 25.38 15.45
C ASN A 160 10.54 24.51 16.52
N LYS A 161 11.25 24.28 17.62
CA LYS A 161 10.77 23.45 18.75
C LYS A 161 9.51 24.01 19.44
N SER A 162 9.20 25.28 19.24
CA SER A 162 8.03 25.94 19.83
C SER A 162 6.79 25.85 18.94
N GLY A 163 6.87 25.20 17.78
CA GLY A 163 5.75 25.05 16.85
C GLY A 163 5.58 26.20 15.86
N PHE A 164 6.57 27.07 15.70
CA PHE A 164 6.56 28.07 14.64
C PHE A 164 7.04 27.45 13.32
N VAL A 165 6.24 27.62 12.28
CA VAL A 165 6.45 27.09 10.92
C VAL A 165 6.56 28.27 9.96
N PHE A 166 7.62 28.32 9.17
CA PHE A 166 7.91 29.41 8.25
C PHE A 166 8.27 28.90 6.86
N ASP A 167 7.69 29.50 5.83
CA ASP A 167 8.08 29.24 4.44
C ASP A 167 9.03 30.34 3.95
N PRO A 168 10.33 30.06 3.76
CA PRO A 168 11.32 31.05 3.35
C PRO A 168 11.09 31.60 1.94
N VAL A 169 10.30 30.92 1.10
CA VAL A 169 10.02 31.36 -0.27
C VAL A 169 8.86 32.36 -0.31
N SER A 170 7.77 32.09 0.41
CA SER A 170 6.59 32.98 0.42
C SER A 170 6.63 34.03 1.53
N GLY A 171 7.49 33.86 2.55
CA GLY A 171 7.55 34.73 3.72
C GLY A 171 6.40 34.54 4.70
N ARG A 172 5.54 33.54 4.49
CA ARG A 172 4.39 33.24 5.35
C ARG A 172 4.78 32.41 6.55
N SER A 173 4.02 32.57 7.63
CA SER A 173 4.20 31.82 8.86
C SER A 173 2.88 31.20 9.35
N PHE A 174 3.01 30.09 10.05
CA PHE A 174 1.92 29.35 10.67
C PHE A 174 2.39 28.85 12.04
N THR A 175 1.49 28.74 13.01
CA THR A 175 1.82 28.24 14.35
C THR A 175 1.02 26.99 14.65
N VAL A 176 1.71 25.97 15.15
CA VAL A 176 1.11 24.68 15.50
C VAL A 176 1.29 24.37 16.97
N ASN A 177 0.34 23.62 17.53
CA ASN A 177 0.48 23.00 18.84
C ASN A 177 1.33 21.72 18.75
N GLU A 178 1.51 21.02 19.88
CA GLU A 178 2.32 19.79 19.95
C GLU A 178 1.84 18.70 18.97
N SER A 179 0.52 18.51 18.87
CA SER A 179 -0.09 17.54 17.95
C SER A 179 0.18 17.91 16.48
N GLY A 180 -0.02 19.18 16.12
CA GLY A 180 0.26 19.68 14.76
C GLY A 180 1.76 19.66 14.42
N HIS A 181 2.63 19.88 15.40
CA HIS A 181 4.07 19.72 15.22
C HIS A 181 4.43 18.27 14.90
N ALA A 182 3.89 17.32 15.68
CA ALA A 182 4.13 15.91 15.41
C ALA A 182 3.54 15.45 14.06
N LEU A 183 2.36 15.97 13.70
CA LEU A 183 1.71 15.71 12.41
C LEU A 183 2.56 16.21 11.24
N LEU A 184 3.11 17.43 11.31
CA LEU A 184 4.05 17.97 10.32
C LEU A 184 5.27 17.08 10.15
N HIS A 185 5.87 16.63 11.25
CA HIS A 185 7.03 15.74 11.20
C HIS A 185 6.72 14.40 10.53
N LEU A 186 5.50 13.88 10.68
CA LEU A 186 5.07 12.67 9.98
C LEU A 186 4.86 12.93 8.48
N MET A 187 4.24 14.07 8.12
CA MET A 187 3.99 14.46 6.73
C MET A 187 5.27 14.77 5.94
N MET A 188 6.34 15.23 6.61
CA MET A 188 7.64 15.51 5.99
C MET A 188 8.47 14.24 5.70
N ARG A 189 8.09 13.10 6.27
CA ARG A 189 8.71 11.80 5.97
C ARG A 189 8.10 11.24 4.68
N GLU A 190 8.84 10.39 3.98
CA GLU A 190 8.34 9.65 2.81
C GLU A 190 7.40 8.52 3.24
N MET A 191 6.30 8.90 3.90
CA MET A 191 5.29 8.00 4.45
C MET A 191 3.97 8.16 3.71
N SER A 192 3.25 7.07 3.58
CA SER A 192 1.87 7.07 3.08
C SER A 192 0.91 7.68 4.11
N VAL A 193 -0.19 8.26 3.63
CA VAL A 193 -1.28 8.82 4.46
C VAL A 193 -1.78 7.81 5.50
N SER A 194 -1.89 6.53 5.12
CA SER A 194 -2.28 5.45 6.04
C SER A 194 -1.29 5.26 7.19
N GLU A 195 0.01 5.36 6.95
CA GLU A 195 1.02 5.24 8.02
C GLU A 195 0.99 6.43 8.96
N ILE A 196 0.70 7.62 8.43
CA ILE A 196 0.53 8.82 9.23
C ILE A 196 -0.68 8.64 10.16
N ILE A 197 -1.82 8.14 9.63
CA ILE A 197 -3.04 7.85 10.41
C ILE A 197 -2.79 6.79 11.48
N GLU A 198 -2.11 5.69 11.15
CA GLU A 198 -1.80 4.64 12.11
C GLU A 198 -0.89 5.15 13.23
N GLN A 199 0.16 5.89 12.91
CA GLN A 199 1.05 6.46 13.93
C GLN A 199 0.35 7.52 14.80
N LEU A 200 -0.61 8.27 14.25
CA LEU A 200 -1.46 9.17 15.02
C LEU A 200 -2.42 8.42 15.95
N ALA A 201 -3.08 7.39 15.43
CA ALA A 201 -4.01 6.59 16.22
C ALA A 201 -3.28 5.92 17.40
N GLU A 202 -2.12 5.33 17.15
CA GLU A 202 -1.31 4.67 18.18
C GLU A 202 -0.73 5.66 19.20
N LYS A 203 -0.14 6.77 18.73
CA LYS A 203 0.55 7.71 19.63
C LYS A 203 -0.39 8.47 20.57
N TRP A 204 -1.64 8.70 20.15
CA TRP A 204 -2.62 9.43 20.96
C TRP A 204 -3.78 8.56 21.47
N ASP A 205 -3.74 7.24 21.24
CA ASP A 205 -4.77 6.28 21.65
C ASP A 205 -6.18 6.71 21.18
N VAL A 206 -6.29 7.02 19.89
CA VAL A 206 -7.55 7.45 19.25
C VAL A 206 -7.96 6.50 18.14
N GLU A 207 -9.26 6.48 17.82
CA GLU A 207 -9.74 5.69 16.69
C GLU A 207 -9.12 6.15 15.36
N PRO A 208 -8.79 5.24 14.43
CA PRO A 208 -8.23 5.58 13.13
C PRO A 208 -9.06 6.60 12.34
N ARG A 209 -10.39 6.57 12.49
CA ARG A 209 -11.30 7.55 11.87
C ARG A 209 -11.13 8.96 12.43
N GLN A 210 -10.83 9.08 13.72
CA GLN A 210 -10.55 10.38 14.33
C GLN A 210 -9.20 10.91 13.85
N ALA A 211 -8.17 10.07 13.83
CA ALA A 211 -6.84 10.42 13.31
C ALA A 211 -6.86 10.82 11.82
N GLU A 212 -7.67 10.14 10.99
CA GLU A 212 -7.90 10.51 9.59
C GLU A 212 -8.50 11.91 9.47
N ARG A 213 -9.56 12.20 10.22
CA ARG A 213 -10.20 13.52 10.22
C ARG A 213 -9.23 14.62 10.64
N ASP A 214 -8.46 14.39 11.69
CA ASP A 214 -7.48 15.36 12.20
C ASP A 214 -6.37 15.62 11.17
N LEU A 215 -5.91 14.59 10.47
CA LEU A 215 -4.94 14.72 9.37
C LEU A 215 -5.51 15.54 8.20
N LEU A 216 -6.75 15.25 7.79
CA LEU A 216 -7.41 15.96 6.69
C LEU A 216 -7.65 17.44 7.02
N GLU A 217 -8.16 17.73 8.22
CA GLU A 217 -8.40 19.10 8.70
C GLU A 217 -7.09 19.89 8.77
N PHE A 218 -6.06 19.30 9.37
CA PHE A 218 -4.77 19.96 9.50
C PHE A 218 -4.09 20.23 8.14
N ALA A 219 -4.12 19.26 7.24
CA ALA A 219 -3.52 19.44 5.92
C ALA A 219 -4.25 20.50 5.09
N ALA A 220 -5.57 20.64 5.27
CA ALA A 220 -6.35 21.72 4.68
C ALA A 220 -5.97 23.10 5.24
N GLU A 221 -5.76 23.22 6.55
CA GLU A 221 -5.30 24.46 7.18
C GLU A 221 -3.88 24.84 6.75
N LEU A 222 -2.97 23.87 6.66
CA LEU A 222 -1.61 24.12 6.16
C LEU A 222 -1.62 24.61 4.72
N ARG A 223 -2.47 24.00 3.87
CA ARG A 223 -2.71 24.48 2.51
C ARG A 223 -3.19 25.92 2.51
N LYS A 224 -4.21 26.29 3.28
CA LYS A 224 -4.70 27.68 3.33
C LYS A 224 -3.62 28.66 3.80
N ALA A 225 -2.82 28.27 4.79
CA ALA A 225 -1.78 29.11 5.36
C ALA A 225 -0.65 29.42 4.37
N PHE A 226 -0.31 28.48 3.49
CA PHE A 226 0.82 28.59 2.57
C PHE A 226 0.43 28.65 1.08
N HIS A 227 -0.85 28.53 0.74
CA HIS A 227 -1.35 28.80 -0.61
C HIS A 227 -1.46 30.29 -0.86
N GLY A 228 -0.69 30.77 -1.83
CA GLY A 228 -1.04 31.90 -2.69
C GLY A 228 -1.68 31.36 -3.96
#